data_AF-A0A957CZX1-F1
#
_entry.id   AF-A0A957CZX1-F1
#
_cell.length_a   1.000
_cell.length_b   1.000
_cell.length_c   1.000
_cell.angle_alpha   90.00
_cell.angle_beta   90.00
_cell.angle_gamma   90.00
#
_symmetry.space_group_name_H-M   'P 1'
#
loop_
_entity.id
_entity.type
_entity.pdbx_description
1 polymer ?
#
loop_
_entity_poly.entity_id
_entity_poly.type
_entity_poly.pdbx_seq_one_letter_code
_entity_poly.pdbx_strand_id
1 'polypeptide(L)'
;MRLEKKKEQEIARRQGMTGKTIIQIIWLVISAGVAYFLLTYMIESEEINFTYGTIYRALFIPTSVPRWVVLSGLIIIFVLFMQMFLALGFAIASPEGRRKTGKPTLYSRNKDPFDDRY
;
A
#
# COMPACT_ATOMS: atom_id res chain seq x y z
N MET A 1 -22.88 6.19 31.20
CA MET A 1 -22.16 4.89 31.30
C MET A 1 -22.07 4.05 30.01
N ARG A 2 -23.16 3.60 29.36
CA ARG A 2 -23.03 2.79 28.11
C ARG A 2 -22.54 3.57 26.88
N LEU A 3 -22.89 4.86 26.78
CA LEU A 3 -22.49 5.74 25.68
C LEU A 3 -21.02 6.19 25.77
N GLU A 4 -20.52 6.44 26.98
CA GLU A 4 -19.12 6.85 27.22
C GLU A 4 -18.14 5.72 26.90
N LYS A 5 -18.44 4.48 27.31
CA LYS A 5 -17.64 3.30 26.94
C LYS A 5 -17.59 3.05 25.43
N LYS A 6 -18.67 3.36 24.69
CA LYS A 6 -18.68 3.29 23.22
C LYS A 6 -17.80 4.36 22.57
N LYS A 7 -17.82 5.59 23.10
CA LYS A 7 -16.92 6.67 22.65
C LYS A 7 -15.46 6.34 22.94
N GLU A 8 -15.13 5.81 24.11
CA GLU A 8 -13.76 5.41 24.45
C GLU A 8 -13.25 4.28 23.55
N GLN A 9 -14.10 3.30 23.21
CA GLN A 9 -13.73 2.24 22.25
C GLN A 9 -13.52 2.77 20.83
N GLU A 10 -14.29 3.77 20.38
CA GLU A 10 -14.04 4.44 19.10
C GLU A 10 -12.74 5.26 19.14
N ILE A 11 -12.47 5.98 20.22
CA ILE A 11 -11.23 6.76 20.38
C ILE A 11 -10.01 5.84 20.41
N ALA A 12 -10.08 4.72 21.12
CA ALA A 12 -9.02 3.72 21.16
C ALA A 12 -8.81 3.03 19.79
N ARG A 13 -9.89 2.72 19.07
CA ARG A 13 -9.79 2.20 17.68
C ARG A 13 -9.16 3.22 16.73
N ARG A 14 -9.48 4.51 16.87
CA ARG A 14 -8.90 5.59 16.05
C ARG A 14 -7.42 5.78 16.35
N GLN A 15 -7.00 5.75 17.63
CA GLN A 15 -5.59 5.84 18.01
C GLN A 15 -4.74 4.69 17.43
N GLY A 16 -5.27 3.46 17.41
CA GLY A 16 -4.60 2.32 16.79
C GLY A 16 -4.51 2.39 15.26
N MET A 17 -5.42 3.13 14.61
CA MET A 17 -5.43 3.32 13.16
C MET A 17 -4.41 4.39 12.73
N THR A 18 -4.30 5.48 13.48
CA THR A 18 -3.36 6.59 13.19
C THR A 18 -1.90 6.12 13.17
N GLY A 19 -1.48 5.29 14.14
CA GLY A 19 -0.10 4.77 14.16
C GLY A 19 0.23 3.89 12.94
N LYS A 20 -0.73 3.04 12.53
CA LYS A 20 -0.58 2.22 11.31
C LYS A 20 -0.50 3.08 10.05
N THR A 21 -1.30 4.15 9.96
CA THR A 21 -1.26 5.11 8.84
C THR A 21 0.08 5.84 8.76
N ILE A 22 0.66 6.27 9.90
CA ILE A 22 1.98 6.93 9.91
C ILE A 22 3.06 5.99 9.38
N ILE A 23 3.10 4.74 9.86
CA ILE A 23 4.06 3.74 9.38
C ILE A 23 3.87 3.48 7.88
N GLN A 24 2.63 3.41 7.40
CA GLN A 24 2.31 3.21 5.99
C GLN A 24 2.77 4.39 5.12
N ILE A 25 2.64 5.63 5.61
CA ILE A 25 3.13 6.83 4.91
C ILE A 25 4.67 6.81 4.84
N ILE A 26 5.35 6.53 5.96
CA ILE A 26 6.81 6.42 6.00
C ILE A 26 7.28 5.36 5.01
N TRP A 27 6.61 4.20 5.00
CA TRP A 27 6.91 3.12 4.08
C TRP A 27 6.68 3.51 2.62
N LEU A 28 5.59 4.25 2.34
CA LEU A 28 5.29 4.77 1.01
C LEU A 28 6.40 5.71 0.52
N VAL A 29 6.86 6.64 1.38
CA VAL A 29 7.96 7.56 1.06
C VAL A 29 9.26 6.80 0.77
N ILE A 30 9.60 5.81 1.59
CA ILE A 30 10.78 4.95 1.36
C ILE A 30 10.65 4.24 0.02
N SER A 31 9.48 3.64 -0.27
CA SER A 31 9.26 2.93 -1.53
C SER A 31 9.35 3.84 -2.76
N ALA A 32 8.87 5.08 -2.65
CA ALA A 32 9.00 6.08 -3.71
C ALA A 32 10.45 6.50 -3.94
N GLY A 33 11.23 6.67 -2.87
CA GLY A 33 12.66 6.95 -2.95
C GLY A 33 13.43 5.80 -3.63
N VAL A 34 13.18 4.55 -3.21
CA VAL A 34 13.80 3.37 -3.83
C VAL A 34 13.41 3.26 -5.30
N ALA A 35 12.13 3.47 -5.63
CA ALA A 35 11.66 3.46 -7.01
C ALA A 35 12.36 4.52 -7.87
N TYR A 36 12.55 5.74 -7.35
CA TYR A 36 13.29 6.79 -8.03
C TYR A 36 14.73 6.36 -8.36
N PHE A 37 15.48 5.86 -7.37
CA PHE A 37 16.86 5.44 -7.59
C PHE A 37 16.97 4.29 -8.57
N LEU A 38 16.10 3.27 -8.45
CA LEU A 38 16.09 2.13 -9.36
C LEU A 38 15.74 2.53 -10.80
N LEU A 39 14.67 3.32 -10.99
CA LEU A 39 14.28 3.76 -12.32
C LEU A 39 15.34 4.66 -12.96
N THR A 40 15.93 5.58 -12.18
CA THR A 40 17.01 6.44 -12.68
C THR A 40 18.22 5.61 -13.09
N TYR A 41 18.64 4.65 -12.25
CA TYR A 41 19.72 3.71 -12.58
C TYR A 41 19.42 2.89 -13.82
N MET A 42 18.19 2.38 -13.99
CA MET A 42 17.79 1.61 -15.17
C MET A 42 17.77 2.45 -16.45
N ILE A 43 17.43 3.74 -16.36
CA ILE A 43 17.40 4.64 -17.51
C ILE A 43 18.80 5.11 -17.91
N GLU A 44 19.69 5.29 -16.92
CA GLU A 44 21.07 5.74 -17.13
C GLU A 44 22.04 4.59 -17.45
N SER A 45 21.69 3.36 -17.06
CA SER A 45 22.49 2.17 -17.41
C SER A 45 22.36 1.85 -18.89
N GLU A 46 23.50 1.78 -19.58
CA GLU A 46 23.57 1.42 -21.01
C GLU A 46 23.27 -0.07 -21.28
N GLU A 47 23.24 -0.90 -20.23
CA GLU A 47 22.99 -2.34 -20.36
C GLU A 47 21.52 -2.66 -20.62
N ILE A 48 20.63 -1.76 -20.22
CA ILE A 48 19.19 -1.93 -20.35
C ILE A 48 18.71 -0.95 -21.41
N ASN A 49 18.08 -1.45 -22.49
CA ASN A 49 17.46 -0.62 -23.55
C ASN A 49 16.25 0.23 -23.07
N PHE A 50 16.22 0.59 -21.78
CA PHE A 50 15.18 1.32 -21.08
C PHE A 50 15.44 2.83 -21.12
N THR A 51 15.65 3.37 -22.33
CA THR A 51 15.86 4.81 -22.54
C THR A 51 14.54 5.56 -22.66
N TYR A 52 14.54 6.87 -22.39
CA TYR A 52 13.38 7.74 -22.63
C TYR A 52 12.81 7.59 -24.06
N GLY A 53 13.63 7.45 -25.09
CA GLY A 53 13.12 7.24 -26.46
C GLY A 53 12.23 6.00 -26.59
N THR A 54 12.64 4.89 -25.97
CA THR A 54 11.87 3.65 -25.93
C THR A 54 10.59 3.82 -25.13
N ILE A 55 10.65 4.50 -23.97
CA ILE A 55 9.51 4.73 -23.08
C ILE A 55 8.42 5.55 -23.78
N TYR A 56 8.78 6.65 -24.43
CA TYR A 56 7.81 7.52 -25.11
C TYR A 56 7.12 6.77 -26.26
N ARG A 57 7.86 5.94 -27.00
CA ARG A 57 7.30 5.12 -28.07
C ARG A 57 6.40 4.00 -27.55
N ALA A 58 6.84 3.29 -26.50
CA ALA A 58 6.10 2.15 -25.95
C ALA A 58 4.80 2.58 -25.26
N LEU A 59 4.81 3.73 -24.59
CA LEU A 59 3.65 4.26 -23.86
C LEU A 59 2.82 5.26 -24.68
N PHE A 60 3.14 5.44 -25.97
CA PHE A 60 2.50 6.43 -26.84
C PHE A 60 2.46 7.85 -26.25
N ILE A 61 3.52 8.23 -25.53
CA ILE A 61 3.64 9.54 -24.91
C ILE A 61 4.24 10.52 -25.94
N PRO A 62 3.59 11.67 -26.21
CA PRO A 62 4.17 12.71 -27.06
C PRO A 62 5.48 13.25 -26.50
N THR A 63 6.47 13.52 -27.36
CA THR A 63 7.77 14.09 -26.95
C THR A 63 7.68 15.50 -26.37
N SER A 64 6.53 16.16 -26.52
CA SER A 64 6.22 17.43 -25.86
C SER A 64 6.06 17.31 -24.33
N VAL A 65 5.85 16.09 -23.82
CA VAL A 65 5.75 15.85 -22.37
C VAL A 65 7.15 15.91 -21.76
N PRO A 66 7.37 16.71 -20.69
CA PRO A 66 8.67 16.77 -20.03
C PRO A 66 9.08 15.44 -19.40
N ARG A 67 10.39 15.11 -19.44
CA ARG A 67 10.93 13.86 -18.91
C ARG A 67 10.63 13.64 -17.43
N TRP A 68 10.64 14.71 -16.63
CA TRP A 68 10.34 14.62 -15.19
C TRP A 68 8.90 14.16 -14.93
N VAL A 69 7.94 14.55 -15.78
CA VAL A 69 6.54 14.10 -15.67
C VAL A 69 6.45 12.61 -15.95
N VAL A 70 7.14 12.15 -16.99
CA VAL A 70 7.18 10.73 -17.37
C VAL A 70 7.83 9.91 -16.25
N LEU A 71 8.96 10.39 -15.70
CA LEU A 71 9.64 9.74 -14.59
C LEU A 71 8.75 9.66 -13.34
N SER A 72 8.07 10.75 -12.96
CA SER A 72 7.12 10.73 -11.85
C SER A 72 5.97 9.75 -12.07
N GLY A 73 5.42 9.69 -13.29
CA GLY A 73 4.40 8.71 -13.65
C GLY A 73 4.88 7.26 -13.51
N LEU A 74 6.10 6.98 -13.98
CA LEU A 74 6.73 5.66 -13.84
C LEU A 74 6.97 5.29 -12.38
N ILE A 75 7.41 6.24 -11.54
CA ILE A 75 7.58 6.01 -10.10
C ILE A 75 6.26 5.62 -9.46
N ILE A 76 5.16 6.31 -9.78
CA ILE A 76 3.83 5.98 -9.22
C ILE A 76 3.43 4.56 -9.63
N ILE A 77 3.55 4.22 -10.93
CA ILE A 77 3.21 2.87 -11.43
C ILE A 77 4.06 1.81 -10.74
N PHE A 78 5.37 2.05 -10.63
CA PHE A 78 6.31 1.12 -10.02
C PHE A 78 6.04 0.94 -8.52
N VAL A 79 5.74 2.02 -7.80
CA VAL A 79 5.35 1.97 -6.38
C VAL A 79 4.05 1.17 -6.23
N LEU A 80 3.02 1.43 -7.04
CA LEU A 80 1.78 0.67 -6.99
C LEU A 80 2.01 -0.82 -7.24
N PHE A 81 2.87 -1.15 -8.22
CA PHE A 81 3.28 -2.52 -8.50
C PHE A 81 3.98 -3.15 -7.29
N MET A 82 4.99 -2.48 -6.71
CA MET A 82 5.70 -2.96 -5.51
C MET A 82 4.75 -3.13 -4.30
N GLN A 83 3.83 -2.20 -4.08
CA GLN A 83 2.83 -2.29 -3.01
C GLN A 83 1.91 -3.50 -3.20
N MET A 84 1.57 -3.88 -4.44
CA MET A 84 0.83 -5.11 -4.71
C MET A 84 1.63 -6.37 -4.32
N PHE A 85 2.92 -6.45 -4.65
CA PHE A 85 3.76 -7.58 -4.22
C PHE A 85 3.93 -7.63 -2.71
N LEU A 86 4.06 -6.48 -2.04
CA LEU A 86 4.12 -6.42 -0.59
C LEU A 86 2.80 -6.84 0.05
N ALA A 87 1.66 -6.47 -0.53
CA ALA A 87 0.35 -6.90 -0.05
C ALA A 87 0.18 -8.42 -0.19
N LEU A 88 0.57 -8.99 -1.33
CA LEU A 88 0.58 -10.44 -1.55
C LEU A 88 1.55 -11.15 -0.60
N GLY A 89 2.76 -10.61 -0.45
CA GLY A 89 3.77 -11.11 0.48
C GLY A 89 3.27 -11.07 1.93
N PHE A 90 2.60 -10.00 2.33
CA PHE A 90 1.97 -9.89 3.65
C PHE A 90 0.83 -10.90 3.81
N ALA A 91 -0.02 -11.09 2.80
CA ALA A 91 -1.09 -12.08 2.83
C ALA A 91 -0.56 -13.52 3.03
N ILE A 92 0.57 -13.85 2.40
CA ILE A 92 1.18 -15.19 2.47
C ILE A 92 2.02 -15.36 3.74
N ALA A 93 2.85 -14.37 4.10
CA ALA A 93 3.85 -14.50 5.15
C ALA A 93 3.35 -14.11 6.54
N SER A 94 2.39 -13.19 6.66
CA SER A 94 1.94 -12.73 7.98
C SER A 94 0.95 -13.71 8.64
N PRO A 95 1.02 -13.92 9.97
CA PRO A 95 0.03 -14.71 10.72
C PRO A 95 -1.39 -14.12 10.64
N GLU A 96 -1.51 -12.80 10.42
CA GLU A 96 -2.79 -12.11 10.25
C GLU A 96 -3.39 -12.32 8.85
N GLY A 97 -2.56 -12.37 7.80
CA GLY A 97 -2.98 -12.71 6.42
C GLY A 97 -3.25 -14.20 6.23
N ARG A 98 -2.54 -15.07 6.96
CA ARG A 98 -2.79 -16.52 7.01
C ARG A 98 -3.93 -16.94 7.92
N ARG A 99 -4.47 -16.03 8.75
CA ARG A 99 -5.74 -16.30 9.41
C ARG A 99 -6.79 -16.40 8.31
N LYS A 100 -7.15 -17.63 7.95
CA LYS A 100 -8.45 -17.92 7.32
C LYS A 100 -9.44 -17.00 8.00
N THR A 101 -10.17 -16.19 7.23
CA THR A 101 -11.41 -15.58 7.67
C THR A 101 -12.21 -16.76 8.22
N GLY A 102 -12.11 -16.96 9.54
CA GLY A 102 -12.53 -18.19 10.18
C GLY A 102 -14.00 -18.34 9.87
N LYS A 103 -14.43 -19.57 9.54
CA LYS A 103 -15.85 -19.89 9.49
C LYS A 103 -16.50 -19.21 10.70
N PRO A 104 -17.62 -18.47 10.53
CA PRO A 104 -18.27 -17.81 11.66
C PRO A 104 -18.66 -18.91 12.65
N THR A 105 -17.86 -19.08 13.70
CA THR A 105 -18.20 -19.89 14.85
C THR A 105 -18.81 -18.96 15.88
N LEU A 106 -19.78 -19.46 16.64
CA LEU A 106 -20.52 -18.78 17.71
C LEU A 106 -19.64 -18.09 18.79
N TYR A 107 -18.32 -18.26 18.73
CA TYR A 107 -17.35 -17.67 19.65
C TYR A 107 -16.34 -16.77 18.91
N SER A 108 -16.86 -15.89 18.06
CA SER A 108 -16.12 -14.73 17.57
C SER A 108 -15.49 -13.98 18.77
N ARG A 109 -14.17 -13.76 18.72
CA ARG A 109 -13.42 -13.03 19.77
C ARG A 109 -13.92 -11.59 19.97
N ASN A 110 -14.70 -11.06 19.03
CA ASN A 110 -15.56 -9.91 19.25
C ASN A 110 -17.01 -10.41 19.36
N LYS A 111 -17.50 -10.57 20.59
CA LYS A 111 -18.93 -10.72 20.84
C LYS A 111 -19.62 -9.47 20.29
N ASP A 112 -20.54 -9.63 19.35
CA ASP A 112 -21.37 -8.53 18.89
C ASP A 112 -22.22 -8.08 20.10
N PRO A 113 -22.11 -6.82 20.57
CA PRO A 113 -22.86 -6.33 21.72
C PRO A 113 -24.39 -6.26 21.47
N PHE A 114 -24.86 -6.62 20.28
CA PHE A 114 -26.27 -6.71 19.92
C PHE A 114 -26.80 -8.14 19.79
N ASP A 115 -25.96 -9.18 19.93
CA ASP A 115 -26.38 -10.59 19.83
C ASP A 115 -27.08 -11.11 21.11
N ASP A 116 -27.05 -10.36 22.21
CA ASP A 116 -27.64 -10.76 23.51
C ASP A 116 -29.11 -10.30 23.68
N ARG A 117 -29.88 -10.10 22.60
CA ARG A 117 -31.26 -9.59 22.69
C ARG A 117 -32.36 -10.49 22.11
N TYR A 118 -32.14 -11.80 22.03
CA TYR A 118 -33.21 -12.78 21.91
C TYR A 118 -32.88 -14.04 22.71
#